data_AF-A0A924CKB9-F1
#
_entry.id   AF-A0A924CKB9-F1
#
_cell.length_a   1.000
_cell.length_b   1.000
_cell.length_c   1.000
_cell.angle_alpha   90.00
_cell.angle_beta   90.00
_cell.angle_gamma   90.00
#
_symmetry.space_group_name_H-M   'P 1'
#
loop_
_entity.id
_entity.type
_entity.pdbx_description
1 polymer ?
#
loop_
_entity_poly.entity_id
_entity_poly.type
_entity_poly.pdbx_seq_one_letter_code
_entity_poly.pdbx_strand_id
1 'polypeptide(L)'
;MSFRFTLLFASLILATACSSSADSADKTTAAKTVTASPVSVAAAPTALPVATSAAPIVLAQATVTAAAAPSAATPAAAGSALYTVVDKNKVDPNTLMGWKTWRAQACERCHGAAQEGLVGPSLVNSLKVLTKDEFMTTLKNGRIEKGMPNFGGIPNVVDNLDNLYAYLKGRSDGAIAAGRLEAISK
;
A
#
# COMPACT_ATOMS: atom_id res chain seq x y z
N MET A 1 -29.83 -64.30 9.19
CA MET A 1 -30.96 -64.03 8.30
C MET A 1 -30.77 -62.68 7.63
N SER A 2 -30.45 -62.70 6.35
CA SER A 2 -30.46 -61.56 5.44
C SER A 2 -31.91 -61.21 5.07
N PHE A 3 -32.28 -59.93 5.00
CA PHE A 3 -33.20 -59.48 3.96
C PHE A 3 -32.83 -58.05 3.55
N ARG A 4 -32.27 -57.96 2.35
CA ARG A 4 -32.18 -56.75 1.55
C ARG A 4 -33.56 -56.52 0.93
N PHE A 5 -34.09 -55.31 1.01
CA PHE A 5 -35.07 -54.84 0.04
C PHE A 5 -34.58 -53.55 -0.59
N THR A 6 -34.73 -53.53 -1.89
CA THR A 6 -34.06 -52.70 -2.87
C THR A 6 -35.12 -51.81 -3.52
N LEU A 7 -34.71 -50.60 -3.88
CA LEU A 7 -35.19 -49.74 -4.97
C LEU A 7 -36.44 -48.84 -4.82
N LEU A 8 -36.23 -47.67 -5.42
CA LEU A 8 -37.16 -46.83 -6.20
C LEU A 8 -38.09 -45.91 -5.43
N PHE A 9 -37.72 -44.63 -5.33
CA PHE A 9 -38.49 -43.47 -5.80
C PHE A 9 -37.51 -42.28 -5.87
N ALA A 10 -37.07 -41.95 -7.09
CA ALA A 10 -37.65 -40.89 -7.91
C ALA A 10 -37.04 -39.52 -7.59
N SER A 11 -36.20 -39.11 -8.53
CA SER A 11 -35.64 -37.77 -8.71
C SER A 11 -36.69 -36.68 -8.52
N LEU A 12 -36.37 -35.68 -7.69
CA LEU A 12 -36.87 -34.32 -7.90
C LEU A 12 -35.70 -33.34 -7.74
N ILE A 13 -35.12 -33.02 -8.88
CA ILE A 13 -34.17 -31.93 -9.08
C ILE A 13 -34.94 -30.63 -8.87
N LEU A 14 -34.65 -29.89 -7.81
CA LEU A 14 -35.07 -28.50 -7.68
C LEU A 14 -33.87 -27.59 -7.90
N ALA A 15 -33.61 -27.29 -9.17
CA ALA A 15 -32.80 -26.16 -9.57
C ALA A 15 -33.68 -24.89 -9.47
N THR A 16 -33.37 -23.99 -8.54
CA THR A 16 -34.01 -22.66 -8.48
C THR A 16 -32.94 -21.59 -8.60
N ALA A 17 -32.80 -21.14 -9.85
CA ALA A 17 -32.67 -19.78 -10.34
C ALA A 17 -31.72 -18.79 -9.64
N CYS A 18 -30.64 -18.52 -10.38
CA CYS A 18 -29.97 -17.23 -10.54
C CYS A 18 -31.00 -16.07 -10.61
N SER A 19 -30.87 -15.07 -9.74
CA SER A 19 -31.62 -13.82 -9.83
C SER A 19 -30.77 -12.76 -10.52
N SER A 20 -30.97 -12.62 -11.83
CA SER A 20 -30.60 -11.44 -12.61
C SER A 20 -31.89 -10.82 -13.14
N SER A 21 -32.23 -9.62 -12.66
CA SER A 21 -33.32 -8.80 -13.21
C SER A 21 -32.74 -7.70 -14.10
N ALA A 22 -32.91 -7.87 -15.40
CA ALA A 22 -33.29 -6.80 -16.33
C ALA A 22 -34.78 -7.08 -16.68
N ASP A 23 -35.68 -6.16 -17.01
CA ASP A 23 -35.56 -4.95 -17.84
C ASP A 23 -36.84 -4.11 -17.66
N SER A 24 -36.72 -2.78 -17.72
CA SER A 24 -37.69 -1.94 -18.45
C SER A 24 -37.04 -0.61 -18.80
N ALA A 25 -36.72 -0.50 -20.10
CA ALA A 25 -36.89 0.63 -21.02
C ALA A 25 -37.68 1.86 -20.48
N ASP A 26 -37.54 3.10 -20.94
CA ASP A 26 -36.79 3.79 -22.00
C ASP A 26 -36.89 5.28 -21.63
N LYS A 27 -35.79 6.02 -21.76
CA LYS A 27 -35.89 7.44 -22.14
C LYS A 27 -34.67 7.83 -22.94
N THR A 28 -34.72 7.49 -24.22
CA THR A 28 -33.99 8.16 -25.27
C THR A 28 -34.21 9.68 -25.17
N THR A 29 -33.14 10.49 -25.12
CA THR A 29 -32.86 11.63 -26.02
C THR A 29 -31.63 12.42 -25.53
N ALA A 30 -30.79 12.85 -26.48
CA ALA A 30 -29.65 13.78 -26.38
C ALA A 30 -28.29 13.16 -26.04
N ALA A 31 -27.77 12.42 -27.03
CA ALA A 31 -26.35 12.28 -27.27
C ALA A 31 -25.72 13.67 -27.38
N LYS A 32 -24.97 14.10 -26.35
CA LYS A 32 -24.02 15.20 -26.47
C LYS A 32 -22.72 14.60 -27.00
N THR A 33 -22.57 14.69 -28.32
CA THR A 33 -21.33 14.49 -29.05
C THR A 33 -20.20 15.25 -28.36
N VAL A 34 -19.33 14.55 -27.62
CA VAL A 34 -18.03 15.09 -27.24
C VAL A 34 -17.12 14.88 -28.43
N THR A 35 -17.15 15.86 -29.31
CA THR A 35 -16.19 16.04 -30.39
C THR A 35 -14.78 16.01 -29.80
N ALA A 36 -13.98 15.06 -30.27
CA ALA A 36 -12.54 15.05 -30.08
C ALA A 36 -11.97 16.39 -30.55
N SER A 37 -11.30 17.11 -29.66
CA SER A 37 -10.55 18.31 -30.01
C SER A 37 -9.37 17.93 -30.91
N PRO A 38 -9.15 18.68 -32.01
CA PRO A 38 -8.07 18.40 -32.93
C PRO A 38 -6.71 18.68 -32.31
N VAL A 39 -5.80 17.76 -32.61
CA VAL A 39 -4.36 17.87 -32.46
C VAL A 39 -3.91 19.12 -33.21
N SER A 40 -3.48 20.15 -32.48
CA SER A 40 -2.85 21.33 -33.07
C SER A 40 -1.34 21.17 -33.00
N VAL A 41 -0.76 20.73 -34.12
CA VAL A 41 0.68 20.82 -34.37
C VAL A 41 0.98 22.27 -34.74
N ALA A 42 1.55 23.02 -33.79
CA ALA A 42 2.11 24.34 -34.05
C ALA A 42 3.64 24.25 -34.08
N ALA A 43 4.19 24.73 -35.19
CA ALA A 43 5.59 24.74 -35.54
C ALA A 43 6.45 25.65 -34.63
N ALA A 44 7.72 25.24 -34.48
CA ALA A 44 8.87 26.11 -34.18
C ALA A 44 9.05 27.18 -35.30
N PRO A 45 9.95 28.19 -35.22
CA PRO A 45 11.05 28.38 -34.26
C PRO A 45 11.27 29.83 -33.77
N THR A 46 11.92 30.01 -32.62
CA THR A 46 12.83 31.14 -32.41
C THR A 46 13.90 30.73 -31.40
N ALA A 47 15.12 30.58 -31.90
CA ALA A 47 16.33 30.42 -31.12
C ALA A 47 16.59 31.70 -30.30
N LEU A 48 16.81 31.53 -29.00
CA LEU A 48 17.37 32.55 -28.12
C LEU A 48 18.84 32.19 -27.81
N PRO A 49 19.73 33.19 -27.71
CA PRO A 49 21.17 32.99 -27.75
C PRO A 49 21.71 32.31 -26.49
N VAL A 50 22.61 31.36 -26.72
CA VAL A 50 23.45 30.70 -25.72
C VAL A 50 24.47 31.73 -25.24
N ALA A 51 24.26 32.29 -24.05
CA ALA A 51 25.29 33.06 -23.36
C ALA A 51 26.29 32.10 -22.73
N THR A 52 27.35 31.81 -23.47
CA THR A 52 28.57 31.15 -22.97
C THR A 52 29.31 32.12 -22.05
N SER A 53 29.13 31.97 -20.74
CA SER A 53 30.07 32.54 -19.76
C SER A 53 31.00 31.44 -19.27
N ALA A 54 32.19 31.42 -19.87
CA ALA A 54 33.34 30.69 -19.36
C ALA A 54 33.88 31.43 -18.13
N ALA A 55 33.77 30.82 -16.95
CA ALA A 55 34.51 31.21 -15.76
C ALA A 55 35.47 30.06 -15.39
N PRO A 56 36.75 30.36 -15.07
CA PRO A 56 37.76 29.33 -14.85
C PRO A 56 37.50 28.55 -13.56
N ILE A 57 37.66 27.23 -13.70
CA ILE A 57 37.74 26.26 -12.62
C ILE A 57 39.01 26.57 -11.80
N VAL A 58 38.83 27.09 -10.58
CA VAL A 58 39.89 27.16 -9.58
C VAL A 58 39.69 25.98 -8.63
N LEU A 59 40.53 24.96 -8.80
CA LEU A 59 40.58 23.78 -7.95
C LEU A 59 41.27 24.16 -6.62
N ALA A 60 40.50 24.64 -5.64
CA ALA A 60 40.97 24.76 -4.27
C ALA A 60 40.75 23.43 -3.54
N GLN A 61 41.80 22.62 -3.42
CA GLN A 61 41.82 21.42 -2.59
C GLN A 61 41.91 21.85 -1.12
N ALA A 62 40.78 21.84 -0.41
CA ALA A 62 40.74 21.96 1.03
C ALA A 62 40.60 20.56 1.64
N THR A 63 41.71 20.01 2.14
CA THR A 63 41.70 18.79 2.95
C THR A 63 41.13 19.13 4.33
N VAL A 64 39.85 18.85 4.52
CA VAL A 64 39.21 18.85 5.85
C VAL A 64 39.40 17.48 6.49
N THR A 65 40.39 17.36 7.38
CA THR A 65 40.49 16.25 8.32
C THR A 65 39.44 16.43 9.42
N ALA A 66 38.25 15.89 9.20
CA ALA A 66 37.23 15.77 10.24
C ALA A 66 37.67 14.68 11.24
N ALA A 67 38.14 15.11 12.42
CA ALA A 67 38.34 14.24 13.56
C ALA A 67 36.98 13.72 14.06
N ALA A 68 36.68 12.45 13.77
CA ALA A 68 35.53 11.77 14.34
C ALA A 68 35.79 11.50 15.82
N ALA A 69 35.15 12.28 16.70
CA ALA A 69 35.00 11.90 18.09
C ALA A 69 34.01 10.71 18.16
N PRO A 70 34.33 9.61 18.85
CA PRO A 70 33.35 8.55 19.08
C PRO A 70 32.28 9.09 20.04
N SER A 71 31.15 9.51 19.48
CA SER A 71 29.92 9.67 20.25
C SER A 71 29.50 8.27 20.68
N ALA A 72 29.78 7.93 21.93
CA ALA A 72 29.25 6.75 22.57
C ALA A 72 27.72 6.89 22.58
N ALA A 73 27.08 6.23 21.61
CA ALA A 73 25.64 6.04 21.62
C ALA A 73 25.28 5.34 22.93
N THR A 74 24.65 6.08 23.84
CA THR A 74 23.97 5.51 25.00
C THR A 74 22.99 4.46 24.47
N PRO A 75 23.05 3.20 24.94
CA PRO A 75 22.03 2.21 24.59
C PRO A 75 20.67 2.79 24.98
N ALA A 76 19.83 3.05 23.98
CA ALA A 76 18.44 3.37 24.21
C ALA A 76 17.85 2.25 25.09
N ALA A 77 17.26 2.64 26.22
CA ALA A 77 16.54 1.73 27.10
C ALA A 77 15.64 0.83 26.24
N ALA A 78 15.73 -0.49 26.48
CA ALA A 78 15.01 -1.49 25.73
C ALA A 78 13.49 -1.22 25.79
N GLY A 79 12.99 -0.52 24.78
CA GLY A 79 11.58 -0.32 24.56
C GLY A 79 10.93 -1.65 24.27
N SER A 80 9.70 -1.84 24.77
CA SER A 80 8.83 -2.96 24.42
C SER A 80 8.92 -3.29 22.92
N ALA A 81 8.99 -4.58 22.59
CA ALA A 81 9.10 -5.04 21.21
C ALA A 81 8.02 -4.40 20.30
N LEU A 82 8.41 -3.98 19.09
CA LEU A 82 7.53 -3.31 18.11
C LEU A 82 6.32 -4.18 17.74
N TYR A 83 6.54 -5.49 17.62
CA TYR A 83 5.53 -6.49 17.33
C TYR A 83 5.95 -7.84 17.94
N THR A 84 4.98 -8.74 18.16
CA THR A 84 5.22 -10.15 18.49
C THR A 84 4.51 -11.04 17.47
N VAL A 85 5.19 -12.11 17.03
CA VAL A 85 4.68 -13.02 16.00
C VAL A 85 4.93 -14.47 16.40
N VAL A 86 3.93 -15.32 16.21
CA VAL A 86 3.98 -16.78 16.36
C VAL A 86 3.49 -17.40 15.05
N ASP A 87 4.16 -18.47 14.59
CA ASP A 87 3.82 -19.20 13.35
C ASP A 87 3.72 -18.31 12.09
N LYS A 88 4.37 -17.14 12.10
CA LYS A 88 4.33 -16.09 11.05
C LYS A 88 2.96 -15.48 10.76
N ASN A 89 1.86 -15.95 11.35
CA ASN A 89 0.51 -15.46 11.08
C ASN A 89 -0.31 -15.12 12.33
N LYS A 90 0.15 -15.47 13.53
CA LYS A 90 -0.46 -15.05 14.80
C LYS A 90 0.34 -13.89 15.35
N VAL A 91 -0.32 -12.77 15.63
CA VAL A 91 0.35 -11.54 16.05
C VAL A 91 -0.28 -10.95 17.31
N ASP A 92 0.45 -10.05 17.96
CA ASP A 92 -0.09 -9.28 19.08
C ASP A 92 -1.29 -8.39 18.64
N PRO A 93 -2.13 -7.94 19.59
CA PRO A 93 -3.33 -7.17 19.27
C PRO A 93 -3.09 -5.87 18.49
N ASN A 94 -1.97 -5.19 18.74
CA ASN A 94 -1.63 -3.93 18.08
C ASN A 94 -1.26 -4.19 16.62
N THR A 95 -0.39 -5.16 16.37
CA THR A 95 -0.04 -5.60 15.02
C THR A 95 -1.27 -6.10 14.25
N LEU A 96 -2.18 -6.82 14.91
CA LEU A 96 -3.43 -7.26 14.29
C LEU A 96 -4.31 -6.07 13.90
N MET A 97 -4.35 -5.01 14.70
CA MET A 97 -5.07 -3.79 14.35
C MET A 97 -4.46 -3.07 13.16
N GLY A 98 -3.13 -3.09 13.04
CA GLY A 98 -2.42 -2.61 11.85
C GLY A 98 -2.85 -3.34 10.58
N TRP A 99 -2.91 -4.68 10.65
CA TRP A 99 -3.41 -5.51 9.53
C TRP A 99 -4.87 -5.20 9.17
N LYS A 100 -5.74 -4.99 10.17
CA LYS A 100 -7.14 -4.59 9.94
C LYS A 100 -7.23 -3.22 9.26
N THR A 101 -6.42 -2.26 9.70
CA THR A 101 -6.36 -0.91 9.12
C THR A 101 -5.91 -0.97 7.66
N TRP A 102 -4.86 -1.74 7.37
CA TRP A 102 -4.38 -2.01 6.00
C TRP A 102 -5.50 -2.52 5.09
N ARG A 103 -6.29 -3.48 5.57
CA ARG A 103 -7.42 -4.07 4.83
C ARG A 103 -8.58 -3.08 4.65
N ALA A 104 -8.91 -2.34 5.71
CA ALA A 104 -10.04 -1.41 5.71
C ALA A 104 -9.85 -0.27 4.72
N GLN A 105 -8.61 0.19 4.54
CA GLN A 105 -8.26 1.27 3.60
C GLN A 105 -7.90 0.78 2.19
N ALA A 106 -8.07 -0.51 1.93
CA ALA A 106 -7.82 -1.12 0.62
C ALA A 106 -6.42 -0.80 0.04
N CYS A 107 -5.41 -0.69 0.90
CA CYS A 107 -4.05 -0.33 0.49
C CYS A 107 -3.45 -1.32 -0.52
N GLU A 108 -3.95 -2.56 -0.54
CA GLU A 108 -3.56 -3.59 -1.48
C GLU A 108 -3.87 -3.25 -2.94
N ARG A 109 -4.82 -2.35 -3.21
CA ARG A 109 -5.17 -1.93 -4.59
C ARG A 109 -3.98 -1.31 -5.31
N CYS A 110 -3.10 -0.66 -4.55
CA CYS A 110 -1.92 -0.01 -5.10
C CYS A 110 -0.62 -0.77 -4.78
N HIS A 111 -0.51 -1.33 -3.58
CA HIS A 111 0.74 -1.93 -3.10
C HIS A 111 0.76 -3.45 -3.20
N GLY A 112 -0.31 -4.06 -3.73
CA GLY A 112 -0.47 -5.50 -3.89
C GLY A 112 -0.93 -6.21 -2.61
N ALA A 113 -1.59 -7.36 -2.76
CA ALA A 113 -2.12 -8.15 -1.64
C ALA A 113 -1.01 -8.64 -0.70
N ALA A 114 0.16 -8.95 -1.25
CA ALA A 114 1.34 -9.35 -0.50
C ALA A 114 2.25 -8.18 -0.10
N GLN A 115 1.89 -6.92 -0.43
CA GLN A 115 2.71 -5.72 -0.19
C GLN A 115 4.04 -5.68 -0.97
N GLU A 116 4.16 -6.48 -2.01
CA GLU A 116 5.33 -6.59 -2.88
C GLU A 116 5.39 -5.49 -3.95
N GLY A 117 4.34 -4.68 -4.08
CA GLY A 117 4.21 -3.63 -5.09
C GLY A 117 3.23 -4.03 -6.20
N LEU A 118 2.65 -3.02 -6.85
CA LEU A 118 1.82 -3.15 -8.04
C LEU A 118 1.94 -1.85 -8.85
N VAL A 119 0.93 -0.99 -8.80
CA VAL A 119 1.01 0.40 -9.31
C VAL A 119 1.77 1.31 -8.34
N GLY A 120 1.69 1.02 -7.05
CA GLY A 120 2.51 1.63 -5.99
C GLY A 120 3.75 0.79 -5.68
N PRO A 121 4.73 1.38 -4.98
CA PRO A 121 5.99 0.70 -4.65
C PRO A 121 5.80 -0.48 -3.70
N SER A 122 6.81 -1.34 -3.66
CA SER A 122 6.92 -2.47 -2.73
C SER A 122 7.11 -2.01 -1.29
N LEU A 123 6.10 -2.16 -0.44
CA LEU A 123 6.21 -1.75 0.97
C LEU A 123 7.15 -2.67 1.75
N VAL A 124 7.18 -3.96 1.43
CA VAL A 124 8.14 -4.90 2.05
C VAL A 124 9.59 -4.49 1.82
N ASN A 125 9.89 -3.79 0.73
CA ASN A 125 11.23 -3.26 0.46
C ASN A 125 11.42 -1.83 0.94
N SER A 126 10.42 -0.95 0.80
CA SER A 126 10.52 0.45 1.23
C SER A 126 10.75 0.58 2.75
N LEU A 127 10.09 -0.23 3.57
CA LEU A 127 10.23 -0.19 5.05
C LEU A 127 11.57 -0.76 5.57
N LYS A 128 12.48 -1.18 4.69
CA LYS A 128 13.87 -1.49 5.05
C LYS A 128 14.73 -0.24 5.22
N VAL A 129 14.39 0.83 4.50
CA VAL A 129 15.18 2.08 4.46
C VAL A 129 14.42 3.28 5.02
N LEU A 130 13.09 3.20 5.05
CA LEU A 130 12.22 4.30 5.42
C LEU A 130 12.01 4.34 6.93
N THR A 131 12.25 5.50 7.54
CA THR A 131 12.06 5.70 8.98
C THR A 131 10.58 5.72 9.35
N LYS A 132 10.28 5.50 10.63
CA LYS A 132 8.89 5.56 11.13
C LYS A 132 8.24 6.93 10.91
N ASP A 133 8.99 8.02 11.10
CA ASP A 133 8.46 9.37 10.93
C ASP A 133 8.19 9.70 9.45
N GLU A 134 9.06 9.26 8.55
CA GLU A 134 8.83 9.38 7.11
C GLU A 134 7.60 8.57 6.67
N PHE A 135 7.41 7.38 7.23
CA PHE A 135 6.24 6.54 6.98
C PHE A 135 4.95 7.26 7.38
N MET A 136 4.90 7.75 8.62
CA MET A 136 3.74 8.46 9.14
C MET A 136 3.45 9.74 8.36
N THR A 137 4.50 10.51 8.05
CA THR A 137 4.36 11.75 7.27
C THR A 137 3.84 11.46 5.86
N THR A 138 4.36 10.41 5.21
CA THR A 138 3.90 9.99 3.88
C THR A 138 2.44 9.53 3.88
N LEU A 139 2.00 8.81 4.91
CA LEU A 139 0.59 8.40 5.06
C LEU A 139 -0.32 9.60 5.33
N LYS A 140 0.06 10.48 6.25
CA LYS A 140 -0.74 11.65 6.61
C LYS A 140 -0.91 12.60 5.43
N ASN A 141 0.14 12.82 4.64
CA ASN A 141 0.12 13.80 3.55
C ASN A 141 -0.22 13.18 2.20
N GLY A 142 -0.05 11.87 2.05
CA GLY A 142 -0.12 11.19 0.76
C GLY A 142 1.03 11.57 -0.18
N ARG A 143 0.94 11.09 -1.42
CA ARG A 143 1.77 11.52 -2.56
C ARG A 143 0.84 11.72 -3.74
N ILE A 144 0.10 12.83 -3.72
CA ILE A 144 -1.01 13.11 -4.65
C ILE A 144 -0.56 13.06 -6.11
N GLU A 145 0.58 13.67 -6.43
CA GLU A 145 1.20 13.64 -7.77
C GLU A 145 1.61 12.22 -8.24
N LYS A 146 1.64 11.25 -7.33
CA LYS A 146 1.94 9.83 -7.59
C LYS A 146 0.74 8.92 -7.35
N GLY A 147 -0.45 9.48 -7.14
CA GLY A 147 -1.70 8.73 -6.96
C GLY A 147 -1.91 8.10 -5.59
N MET A 148 -1.03 8.35 -4.59
CA MET A 148 -1.28 7.93 -3.21
C MET A 148 -2.08 9.01 -2.48
N PRO A 149 -3.33 8.73 -2.04
CA PRO A 149 -4.15 9.72 -1.35
C PRO A 149 -3.60 10.08 0.04
N ASN A 150 -4.08 11.20 0.59
CA ASN A 150 -3.86 11.61 1.97
C ASN A 150 -4.78 10.81 2.91
N PHE A 151 -4.22 10.29 4.02
CA PHE A 151 -4.98 9.58 5.05
C PHE A 151 -5.05 10.32 6.41
N GLY A 152 -4.46 11.51 6.52
CA GLY A 152 -4.41 12.30 7.76
C GLY A 152 -5.77 12.80 8.24
N GLY A 153 -6.79 12.82 7.37
CA GLY A 153 -8.17 13.16 7.73
C GLY A 153 -9.04 11.95 8.10
N ILE A 154 -8.50 10.73 8.12
CA ILE A 154 -9.26 9.49 8.33
C ILE A 154 -8.97 8.96 9.74
N PRO A 155 -9.91 9.09 10.70
CA PRO A 155 -9.66 8.74 12.11
C PRO A 155 -9.14 7.30 12.28
N ASN A 156 -9.75 6.35 11.57
CA ASN A 156 -9.34 4.95 11.62
C ASN A 156 -7.86 4.74 11.26
N VAL A 157 -7.29 5.56 10.37
CA VAL A 157 -5.87 5.46 10.01
C VAL A 157 -5.00 6.19 11.02
N VAL A 158 -5.35 7.43 11.37
CA VAL A 158 -4.56 8.28 12.26
C VAL A 158 -4.39 7.63 13.64
N ASP A 159 -5.45 7.05 14.18
CA ASP A 159 -5.44 6.37 15.48
C ASP A 159 -4.65 5.06 15.46
N ASN A 160 -4.34 4.53 14.27
CA ASN A 160 -3.67 3.25 14.07
C ASN A 160 -2.35 3.36 13.30
N LEU A 161 -1.74 4.54 13.19
CA LEU A 161 -0.49 4.70 12.42
C LEU A 161 0.65 3.86 13.00
N ASP A 162 0.79 3.82 14.31
CA ASP A 162 1.79 2.98 15.00
C ASP A 162 1.54 1.49 14.77
N ASN A 163 0.28 1.07 14.90
CA ASN A 163 -0.15 -0.31 14.68
C ASN A 163 0.09 -0.75 13.23
N LEU A 164 -0.25 0.12 12.27
CA LEU A 164 -0.03 -0.09 10.85
C LEU A 164 1.47 -0.17 10.52
N TYR A 165 2.28 0.68 11.14
CA TYR A 165 3.74 0.61 11.02
C TYR A 165 4.26 -0.72 11.57
N ALA A 166 3.83 -1.15 12.76
CA ALA A 166 4.25 -2.44 13.35
C ALA A 166 3.95 -3.62 12.41
N TYR A 167 2.73 -3.66 11.85
CA TYR A 167 2.35 -4.68 10.87
C TYR A 167 3.22 -4.67 9.62
N LEU A 168 3.34 -3.52 8.95
CA LEU A 168 4.09 -3.43 7.70
C LEU A 168 5.59 -3.60 7.90
N LYS A 169 6.11 -3.19 9.06
CA LYS A 169 7.50 -3.43 9.43
C LYS A 169 7.75 -4.92 9.66
N GLY A 170 6.88 -5.63 10.39
CA GLY A 170 6.98 -7.08 10.55
C GLY A 170 6.86 -7.85 9.23
N ARG A 171 6.11 -7.34 8.25
CA ARG A 171 6.10 -7.87 6.86
C ARG A 171 7.42 -7.60 6.13
N SER A 172 7.97 -6.40 6.25
CA SER A 172 9.24 -5.99 5.64
C SER A 172 10.44 -6.76 6.20
N ASP A 173 10.41 -7.07 7.49
CA ASP A 173 11.43 -7.85 8.19
C ASP A 173 11.31 -9.35 7.91
N GLY A 174 10.25 -9.80 7.24
CA GLY A 174 9.99 -11.20 6.92
C GLY A 174 9.47 -12.04 8.11
N ALA A 175 9.18 -11.40 9.24
CA ALA A 175 8.64 -12.05 10.43
C ALA A 175 7.16 -12.45 10.25
N ILE A 176 6.39 -11.62 9.54
CA ILE A 176 4.97 -11.83 9.27
C ILE A 176 4.79 -12.28 7.82
N ALA A 177 4.04 -13.38 7.63
CA ALA A 177 3.69 -13.89 6.31
C ALA A 177 2.56 -13.08 5.65
N ALA A 178 2.40 -13.24 4.33
CA ALA A 178 1.26 -12.68 3.62
C ALA A 178 -0.04 -13.39 3.99
N GLY A 179 -1.15 -12.66 3.83
CA GLY A 179 -2.50 -13.22 3.97
C GLY A 179 -3.20 -12.82 5.26
N ARG A 180 -4.01 -13.75 5.79
CA ARG A 180 -4.86 -13.52 6.95
C ARG A 180 -4.05 -13.69 8.23
N LEU A 181 -4.21 -12.74 9.15
CA LEU A 181 -3.63 -12.82 10.49
C LEU A 181 -4.68 -13.19 11.54
N GLU A 182 -4.18 -13.77 12.62
CA GLU A 182 -4.93 -14.15 13.80
C GLU A 182 -4.30 -13.51 15.05
N ALA A 183 -5.08 -13.37 16.12
CA ALA A 183 -4.53 -12.95 17.39
C ALA A 183 -3.74 -14.10 18.03
N ILE A 184 -2.66 -13.79 18.73
CA ILE A 184 -2.05 -14.75 19.67
C ILE A 184 -3.06 -15.01 20.79
N SER A 185 -3.46 -16.27 20.94
CA SER A 185 -4.29 -16.71 22.06
C SER A 185 -3.58 -16.44 23.37
N LYS A 186 -4.29 -15.85 24.33
CA LYS A 186 -3.79 -15.52 25.66
C LYS A 186 -3.80 -16.73 26.58
#